data_AF-A0AAW9KGU1-F1
#
_entry.id   AF-A0AAW9KGU1-F1
#
_cell.length_a   1.000
_cell.length_b   1.000
_cell.length_c   1.000
_cell.angle_alpha   90.00
_cell.angle_beta   90.00
_cell.angle_gamma   90.00
#
_symmetry.space_group_name_H-M   'P 1'
#
loop_
_entity.id
_entity.type
_entity.pdbx_description
1 polymer ?
#
loop_
_entity_poly.entity_id
_entity_poly.type
_entity_poly.pdbx_seq_one_letter_code
_entity_poly.pdbx_strand_id
1 'polypeptide(L)' 'MKVSIFLKGRKEPITYMGDKIDVIDLNLNGINYKQVRYFKNGTSKSELILKELIIKIIEL' A
#
# COMPACT_ATOMS: atom_id res chain seq x y z
N MET A 1 1.63 9.07 -10.21
CA MET A 1 1.86 7.63 -10.00
C MET A 1 0.58 6.98 -9.47
N LYS A 2 0.32 5.73 -9.84
CA LYS A 2 -0.81 4.95 -9.31
C LYS A 2 -0.32 3.58 -8.86
N VAL A 3 -0.76 3.13 -7.69
CA VAL A 3 -0.48 1.77 -7.18
C VAL A 3 -1.78 1.10 -6.77
N SER A 4 -2.01 -0.11 -7.25
CA SER A 4 -3.15 -0.94 -6.88
C SER A 4 -2.68 -2.17 -6.11
N ILE A 5 -3.23 -2.36 -4.91
CA ILE A 5 -2.93 -3.48 -4.01
C ILE A 5 -4.14 -4.41 -3.92
N PHE A 6 -3.94 -5.65 -4.33
CA PHE A 6 -4.97 -6.67 -4.34
C PHE A 6 -4.92 -7.45 -3.04
N LEU A 7 -6.05 -7.54 -2.33
CA LEU A 7 -6.14 -8.20 -1.03
C LEU A 7 -6.99 -9.48 -1.10
N LYS A 8 -6.61 -10.48 -0.30
CA LYS A 8 -7.42 -11.69 -0.07
C LYS A 8 -8.81 -11.29 0.45
N GLY A 9 -9.84 -11.91 -0.11
CA GLY A 9 -11.23 -11.67 0.30
C GLY A 9 -11.84 -10.34 -0.17
N ARG A 10 -11.11 -9.52 -0.95
CA ARG A 10 -11.67 -8.31 -1.59
C ARG A 10 -11.69 -8.45 -3.11
N LYS A 11 -12.84 -8.13 -3.72
CA LYS A 11 -13.00 -8.14 -5.18
C LYS A 11 -12.27 -6.97 -5.85
N GLU A 12 -12.31 -5.79 -5.22
CA GLU A 12 -11.65 -4.59 -5.74
C GLU A 12 -10.32 -4.30 -5.04
N PRO A 13 -9.29 -3.85 -5.78
CA PRO A 13 -8.01 -3.48 -5.18
C PRO A 13 -8.12 -2.14 -4.44
N ILE A 14 -7.29 -1.98 -3.41
CA ILE A 14 -7.06 -0.66 -2.82
C ILE A 14 -6.16 0.12 -3.78
N THR A 15 -6.60 1.30 -4.20
CA THR A 15 -5.88 2.12 -5.17
C THR A 15 -5.38 3.39 -4.53
N TYR A 16 -4.07 3.61 -4.61
CA TYR A 16 -3.39 4.81 -4.18
C TYR A 16 -3.01 5.64 -5.41
N MET A 17 -3.27 6.95 -5.35
CA MET A 17 -2.93 7.89 -6.41
C MET A 17 -2.30 9.13 -5.80
N GLY A 18 -1.14 9.50 -6.33
CA GLY A 18 -0.37 10.65 -5.86
C GLY A 18 0.78 11.01 -6.78
N ASP A 19 1.43 12.11 -6.45
CA ASP A 19 2.63 12.62 -7.10
C ASP A 19 3.79 11.63 -6.90
N LYS A 20 3.87 11.04 -5.70
CA LYS A 20 4.81 9.99 -5.31
C LYS A 20 4.11 8.93 -4.46
N ILE A 21 4.50 7.67 -4.63
CA ILE A 21 4.04 6.56 -3.79
C ILE A 21 5.26 5.72 -3.39
N ASP A 22 5.45 5.52 -2.09
CA ASP A 22 6.42 4.58 -1.54
C ASP A 22 5.69 3.34 -1.00
N VAL A 23 6.21 2.15 -1.29
CA VAL A 23 5.74 0.89 -0.70
C VAL A 23 6.92 0.16 -0.08
N ILE A 24 6.96 0.10 1.25
CA ILE A 24 8.10 -0.48 2.00
C ILE A 24 7.67 -1.67 2.86
N ASP A 25 8.55 -2.65 3.03
CA ASP A 25 8.35 -3.72 4.02
C ASP A 25 8.63 -3.17 5.42
N LEU A 26 7.75 -3.51 6.37
CA LEU A 26 7.87 -3.13 7.77
C LEU A 26 7.55 -4.33 8.66
N ASN A 27 8.41 -4.65 9.62
CA ASN A 27 8.11 -5.61 10.66
C ASN A 27 7.86 -4.86 11.96
N LEU A 28 6.67 -5.03 12.55
CA LEU A 28 6.30 -4.45 13.83
C LEU A 28 5.93 -5.57 14.78
N ASN A 29 6.72 -5.74 15.84
CA ASN A 29 6.50 -6.77 16.87
C ASN A 29 6.31 -8.18 16.28
N GLY A 30 7.11 -8.53 15.26
CA GLY A 30 7.02 -9.84 14.58
C GLY A 30 5.96 -9.92 13.49
N ILE A 31 5.07 -8.94 13.36
CA ILE A 31 4.05 -8.92 12.32
C ILE A 31 4.56 -8.14 11.09
N ASN A 32 4.47 -8.77 9.92
CA ASN A 32 4.93 -8.19 8.66
C ASN A 32 3.82 -7.38 7.98
N TYR A 33 4.12 -6.13 7.67
CA TYR A 33 3.28 -5.20 6.93
C TYR A 33 3.98 -4.71 5.67
N LYS A 34 3.19 -4.25 4.72
CA LYS A 34 3.61 -3.23 3.75
C LYS A 34 3.10 -1.89 4.25
N GLN A 35 4.00 -0.92 4.43
CA GLN A 35 3.61 0.47 4.60
C GLN A 35 3.48 1.12 3.23
N VAL A 36 2.34 1.74 2.96
CA VAL A 36 2.09 2.52 1.75
C VAL A 36 2.04 3.99 2.15
N ARG A 37 2.92 4.80 1.57
CA ARG A 37 2.91 6.26 1.74
C ARG A 37 2.62 6.91 0.40
N TYR A 38 1.60 7.74 0.33
CA TYR A 38 1.26 8.46 -0.90
C TYR A 38 1.20 9.96 -0.64
N PHE A 39 1.80 10.71 -1.55
CA PHE A 39 1.91 12.16 -1.51
C PHE A 39 1.00 12.76 -2.56
N LYS A 40 0.10 13.66 -2.16
CA LYS A 40 -0.83 14.32 -3.08
C LYS A 40 -1.07 15.75 -2.63
N ASN A 41 -0.83 16.71 -3.52
CA ASN A 41 -1.11 18.13 -3.30
C ASN A 41 -0.44 18.67 -2.01
N GLY A 42 0.82 18.30 -1.77
CA GLY A 42 1.57 18.75 -0.58
C GLY A 42 1.19 18.07 0.73
N THR A 43 0.24 17.11 0.72
CA THR A 43 -0.08 16.28 1.88
C THR A 43 0.44 14.86 1.69
N SER A 44 0.77 14.19 2.79
CA SER A 44 1.13 12.77 2.80
C SER A 44 0.17 11.97 3.68
N LYS A 45 -0.19 10.78 3.22
CA LYS A 45 -0.93 9.79 4.02
C LYS A 45 -0.18 8.47 4.02
N SER A 46 -0.27 7.77 5.14
CA SER A 46 0.43 6.51 5.39
C SER A 46 -0.55 5.46 5.90
N GLU A 47 -0.49 4.26 5.33
CA GLU A 47 -1.31 3.12 5.73
C GLU A 47 -0.45 1.87 5.90
N LEU A 48 -0.86 0.99 6.83
CA LEU A 48 -0.23 -0.32 7.05
C LEU A 48 -1.18 -1.42 6.57
N ILE A 49 -0.66 -2.30 5.73
CA ILE A 49 -1.40 -3.45 5.21
C ILE A 49 -0.66 -4.71 5.63
N LEU A 50 -1.35 -5.65 6.29
CA LEU A 50 -0.76 -6.95 6.64
C LEU A 50 -0.25 -7.65 5.38
N LYS A 51 1.03 -8.05 5.38
CA LYS A 51 1.69 -8.66 4.22
C LYS A 51 1.00 -9.95 3.79
N GLU A 52 0.50 -10.74 4.74
CA GLU A 52 -0.21 -11.99 4.47
C GLU A 52 -1.53 -11.82 3.72
N LEU A 53 -2.14 -10.63 3.77
CA LEU A 53 -3.39 -10.32 3.07
C LEU A 53 -3.15 -9.88 1.62
N ILE A 54 -1.93 -9.49 1.27
CA ILE A 54 -1.59 -8.98 -0.06
C ILE A 54 -1.40 -10.15 -1.02
N ILE A 55 -2.14 -10.14 -2.12
CA ILE A 55 -2.00 -11.09 -3.24
C ILE A 55 -0.92 -10.58 -4.19
N LYS A 56 -1.02 -9.31 -4.60
CA LYS A 56 -0.05 -8.66 -5.49
C LYS A 56 -0.17 -7.14 -5.39
N ILE A 57 0.89 -6.46 -5.81
CA ILE A 57 0.99 -5.00 -5.92
C ILE A 57 1.32 -4.70 -7.38
N ILE A 58 0.59 -3.77 -8.00
CA ILE A 58 0.80 -3.33 -9.38
C ILE A 58 1.00 -1.81 -9.38
N GLU A 59 2.07 -1.36 -10.02
CA GLU A 59 2.35 0.04 -10.29
C GLU A 59 1.90 0.39 -11.72
N LEU A 60 1.24 1.53 -11.88
CA LEU A 60 0.61 2.04 -13.10
C LEU A 60 1.00 3.50 -13.35
#